data_AF-A0A2N0NWR1-F1
#
_entry.id   AF-A0A2N0NWR1-F1
#
_cell.length_a   1.000
_cell.length_b   1.000
_cell.length_c   1.000
_cell.angle_alpha   90.00
_cell.angle_beta   90.00
_cell.angle_gamma   90.00
#
_symmetry.space_group_name_H-M   'P 1'
#
loop_
_entity.id
_entity.type
_entity.pdbx_description
1 polymer ?
#
loop_
_entity_poly.entity_id
_entity_poly.type
_entity_poly.pdbx_seq_one_letter_code
_entity_poly.pdbx_strand_id
1 'polypeptide(L)'
;MNKAIQDQYTSQVSLTPIINPFWSHLYLNIYTATVPDRMHHCDLGLFKYQLTYTRKLLLLYGEQNILQKMDIRFGKILRYPGLHIFQHGLGNIKRFTASEYRDIIKVAIFCVDGLLKEIDVNLDKQLTNLFVLWNNMYILSQEENPTELYIEEFKKSRIYWAHEFIHLLQQFSPSDLRLPKLHSWLYHIDHTIREFGPLNGLCTETYESLHKYYVKASYRRSNKRNINSQLLKNDITTFIQQFHSNDKVNSDELKLGMYHLKDCLDLWLNEISKLLNINTEFETLSIIIEIYNAVKLTNGDWVRATEKFNNQKEYSNVAIQWKISSEIELVFGQIYQLVRIIL
;
A
#
# COMPACT_ATOMS: atom_id res chain seq x y z
N MET A 1 -15.72 -9.96 -19.87
CA MET A 1 -14.95 -10.29 -21.09
C MET A 1 -15.82 -10.38 -22.34
N ASN A 2 -16.97 -11.09 -22.32
CA ASN A 2 -17.88 -11.17 -23.47
C ASN A 2 -18.35 -9.80 -23.99
N LYS A 3 -18.61 -8.84 -23.10
CA LYS A 3 -18.96 -7.45 -23.46
C LYS A 3 -17.81 -6.69 -24.12
N ALA A 4 -16.56 -6.97 -23.69
CA ALA A 4 -15.38 -6.36 -24.29
C ALA A 4 -15.14 -6.94 -25.69
N ILE A 5 -15.22 -8.27 -25.87
CA ILE A 5 -15.05 -8.97 -27.16
C ILE A 5 -16.06 -8.50 -28.23
N GLN A 6 -17.25 -8.03 -27.81
CA GLN A 6 -18.30 -7.53 -28.72
C GLN A 6 -18.07 -6.09 -29.21
N ASP A 7 -17.23 -5.29 -28.56
CA ASP A 7 -16.89 -3.95 -29.03
C ASP A 7 -15.86 -4.05 -30.18
N GLN A 8 -16.14 -3.40 -31.32
CA GLN A 8 -15.26 -3.36 -32.51
C GLN A 8 -13.87 -2.74 -32.26
N TYR A 9 -13.62 -2.22 -31.06
CA TYR A 9 -12.34 -1.64 -30.65
C TYR A 9 -11.34 -2.69 -30.13
N THR A 10 -11.75 -3.94 -29.95
CA THR A 10 -10.96 -4.99 -29.28
C THR A 10 -9.57 -5.25 -29.84
N SER A 11 -9.44 -5.22 -31.17
CA SER A 11 -8.15 -5.42 -31.85
C SER A 11 -7.21 -4.21 -31.70
N GLN A 12 -7.73 -3.01 -31.49
CA GLN A 12 -6.96 -1.77 -31.34
C GLN A 12 -6.38 -1.59 -29.93
N VAL A 13 -6.93 -2.26 -28.91
CA VAL A 13 -6.54 -2.11 -27.50
C VAL A 13 -5.88 -3.35 -26.89
N SER A 14 -5.21 -4.15 -27.72
CA SER A 14 -4.33 -5.23 -27.27
C SER A 14 -5.03 -6.38 -26.52
N LEU A 15 -6.26 -6.70 -26.90
CA LEU A 15 -6.94 -7.91 -26.40
C LEU A 15 -6.45 -9.14 -27.16
N THR A 16 -5.74 -10.03 -26.45
CA THR A 16 -5.42 -11.37 -26.96
C THR A 16 -6.43 -12.37 -26.39
N PRO A 17 -7.11 -13.16 -27.24
CA PRO A 17 -8.01 -14.20 -26.77
C PRO A 17 -7.18 -15.34 -26.18
N ILE A 18 -7.01 -15.32 -24.86
CA ILE A 18 -6.33 -16.37 -24.09
C ILE A 18 -7.38 -17.09 -23.26
N ILE A 19 -7.39 -18.42 -23.31
CA ILE A 19 -8.22 -19.24 -22.43
C ILE A 19 -7.65 -19.08 -21.01
N ASN A 20 -8.43 -18.47 -20.12
CA ASN A 20 -8.01 -18.26 -18.75
C ASN A 20 -8.10 -19.60 -17.98
N PRO A 21 -6.98 -20.17 -17.49
CA PRO A 21 -6.99 -21.47 -16.82
C PRO A 21 -7.80 -21.45 -15.51
N PHE A 22 -7.93 -20.28 -14.88
CA PHE A 22 -8.68 -20.10 -13.64
C PHE A 22 -10.20 -20.18 -13.83
N TRP A 23 -10.70 -20.09 -15.07
CA TRP A 23 -12.14 -20.25 -15.35
C TRP A 23 -12.66 -21.66 -15.13
N SER A 24 -11.77 -22.65 -15.05
CA SER A 24 -12.13 -24.01 -14.65
C SER A 24 -12.49 -24.13 -13.15
N HIS A 25 -12.12 -23.13 -12.34
CA HIS A 25 -12.40 -23.10 -10.91
C HIS A 25 -13.65 -22.25 -10.63
N LEU A 26 -14.77 -22.93 -10.37
CA LEU A 26 -16.10 -22.32 -10.20
C LEU A 26 -16.17 -21.22 -9.12
N TYR A 27 -15.28 -21.27 -8.12
CA TYR A 27 -15.24 -20.36 -6.98
C TYR A 27 -14.11 -19.33 -7.02
N LEU A 28 -13.30 -19.30 -8.09
CA LEU A 28 -12.16 -18.39 -8.21
C LEU A 28 -12.35 -17.45 -9.40
N ASN A 29 -12.88 -16.26 -9.15
CA ASN A 29 -12.81 -15.18 -10.13
C ASN A 29 -11.52 -14.38 -9.90
N ILE A 30 -10.46 -14.70 -10.67
CA ILE A 30 -9.17 -14.02 -10.51
C ILE A 30 -9.27 -12.49 -10.70
N TYR A 31 -10.25 -12.00 -11.47
CA TYR A 31 -10.43 -10.58 -11.71
C TYR A 31 -11.02 -9.83 -10.52
N THR A 32 -11.79 -10.51 -9.66
CA THR A 32 -12.22 -9.92 -8.37
C THR A 32 -11.13 -10.02 -7.31
N ALA A 33 -10.19 -10.98 -7.44
CA ALA A 33 -9.03 -11.08 -6.57
C ALA A 33 -7.95 -10.03 -6.88
N THR A 34 -7.83 -9.59 -8.14
CA THR A 34 -6.84 -8.58 -8.57
C THR A 34 -7.52 -7.26 -8.90
N VAL A 35 -7.93 -6.55 -7.85
CA VAL A 35 -8.64 -5.28 -8.01
C VAL A 35 -7.69 -4.18 -8.52
N PRO A 36 -8.08 -3.37 -9.52
CA PRO A 36 -7.26 -2.26 -9.98
C PRO A 36 -7.05 -1.22 -8.88
N ASP A 37 -5.79 -1.00 -8.51
CA ASP A 37 -5.41 0.06 -7.58
C ASP A 37 -4.88 1.30 -8.32
N ARG A 38 -5.25 2.49 -7.84
CA ARG A 38 -4.91 3.77 -8.47
C ARG A 38 -3.39 4.01 -8.50
N MET A 39 -2.67 3.67 -7.43
CA MET A 39 -1.23 3.90 -7.35
C MET A 39 -0.46 3.14 -8.43
N HIS A 40 -0.72 1.84 -8.60
CA HIS A 40 0.00 1.03 -9.58
C HIS A 40 -0.55 1.21 -10.99
N HIS A 41 -1.84 1.47 -11.18
CA HIS A 41 -2.40 1.70 -12.51
C HIS A 41 -2.06 3.09 -13.04
N CYS A 42 -2.17 4.14 -12.22
CA CYS A 42 -1.91 5.51 -12.64
C CYS A 42 -0.45 5.92 -12.38
N ASP A 43 -0.08 6.12 -11.11
CA ASP A 43 1.18 6.77 -10.72
C ASP A 43 2.40 5.96 -11.21
N LEU A 44 2.48 4.69 -10.82
CA LEU A 44 3.58 3.77 -11.18
C LEU A 44 3.32 3.00 -12.49
N GLY A 45 2.20 3.27 -13.16
CA GLY A 45 1.71 2.52 -14.31
C GLY A 45 1.66 3.35 -15.57
N LEU A 46 0.46 3.75 -15.95
CA LEU A 46 0.15 4.39 -17.23
C LEU A 46 0.81 5.76 -17.36
N PHE A 47 0.87 6.57 -16.29
CA PHE A 47 1.55 7.87 -16.37
C PHE A 47 3.04 7.71 -16.62
N LYS A 48 3.67 6.73 -15.96
CA LYS A 48 5.07 6.39 -16.19
C LYS A 48 5.33 6.05 -17.66
N TYR A 49 4.43 5.30 -18.31
CA TYR A 49 4.54 5.03 -19.75
C TYR A 49 4.38 6.31 -20.57
N GLN A 50 3.35 7.12 -20.31
CA GLN A 50 3.14 8.41 -20.98
C GLN A 50 4.38 9.30 -20.88
N LEU A 51 4.89 9.56 -19.68
CA LEU A 51 6.08 10.37 -19.48
C LEU A 51 7.31 9.81 -20.20
N THR A 52 7.52 8.50 -20.14
CA THR A 52 8.65 7.84 -20.79
C THR A 52 8.58 7.96 -22.31
N TYR A 53 7.40 7.73 -22.89
CA TYR A 53 7.20 7.82 -24.34
C TYR A 53 7.20 9.27 -24.83
N THR A 54 6.66 10.21 -24.06
CA THR A 54 6.80 11.65 -24.32
C THR A 54 8.28 12.05 -24.40
N ARG A 55 9.12 11.60 -23.46
CA ARG A 55 10.58 11.89 -23.53
C ARG A 55 11.22 11.34 -24.80
N LYS A 56 10.81 10.14 -25.25
CA LYS A 56 11.28 9.56 -26.53
C LYS A 56 10.78 10.36 -27.73
N LEU A 57 9.53 10.83 -27.71
CA LEU A 57 8.96 11.70 -28.74
C LEU A 57 9.74 13.01 -28.85
N LEU A 58 10.03 13.67 -27.72
CA LEU A 58 10.80 14.90 -27.70
C LEU A 58 12.22 14.71 -28.25
N LEU A 59 12.86 13.57 -27.96
CA LEU A 59 14.15 13.21 -28.55
C LEU A 59 14.08 12.98 -30.06
N LEU A 60 12.97 12.41 -30.57
CA LEU A 60 12.80 12.16 -32.00
C LEU A 60 12.63 13.45 -32.80
N TYR A 61 11.81 14.39 -32.31
CA TYR A 61 11.46 15.61 -33.05
C TYR A 61 12.39 16.79 -32.78
N GLY A 62 12.95 16.87 -31.58
CA GLY A 62 13.67 18.04 -31.08
C GLY A 62 15.07 17.73 -30.54
N GLU A 63 15.52 16.49 -30.76
CA GLU A 63 16.80 15.98 -30.28
C GLU A 63 17.01 16.22 -28.78
N GLN A 64 18.28 16.30 -28.36
CA GLN A 64 18.63 16.51 -26.96
C GLN A 64 18.22 17.91 -26.46
N ASN A 65 18.12 18.91 -27.34
CA ASN A 65 17.84 20.29 -26.98
C ASN A 65 16.43 20.45 -26.39
N ILE A 66 15.40 19.93 -27.07
CA ILE A 66 14.02 20.03 -26.56
C ILE A 66 13.83 19.22 -25.27
N LEU A 67 14.47 18.05 -25.15
CA LEU A 67 14.44 17.30 -23.90
C LEU A 67 15.08 18.07 -22.74
N GLN A 68 16.23 18.72 -22.97
CA GLN A 68 16.88 19.58 -21.99
C GLN A 68 16.00 20.78 -21.63
N LYS A 69 15.29 21.40 -22.59
CA LYS A 69 14.32 22.46 -22.31
C LYS A 69 13.23 21.97 -21.35
N MET A 70 12.70 20.76 -21.53
CA MET A 70 11.72 20.18 -20.61
C MET A 70 12.33 20.01 -19.20
N ASP A 71 13.52 19.43 -19.10
CA ASP A 71 14.21 19.21 -17.82
C ASP A 71 14.53 20.53 -17.10
N ILE A 72 14.91 21.59 -17.84
CA ILE A 72 15.10 22.95 -17.32
C ILE A 72 13.78 23.53 -16.79
N ARG A 73 12.65 23.32 -17.49
CA ARG A 73 11.33 23.80 -17.04
C ARG A 73 10.91 23.14 -15.73
N PHE A 74 11.14 21.83 -15.59
CA PHE A 74 10.93 21.14 -14.31
C PHE A 74 11.79 21.74 -13.18
N GLY A 75 13.05 22.09 -13.46
CA GLY A 75 13.93 22.74 -12.48
C GLY A 75 13.54 24.18 -12.12
N LYS A 76 12.77 24.86 -12.97
CA LYS A 76 12.28 26.23 -12.76
C LYS A 76 10.95 26.32 -12.03
N ILE A 77 10.27 25.20 -11.77
CA ILE A 77 9.05 25.19 -10.98
C ILE A 77 9.32 25.79 -9.60
N LEU A 78 8.51 26.78 -9.22
CA LEU A 78 8.64 27.47 -7.94
C LEU A 78 8.40 26.50 -6.78
N ARG A 79 9.09 26.76 -5.67
CA ARG A 79 8.92 25.97 -4.46
C ARG A 79 7.50 26.15 -3.92
N TYR A 80 6.82 25.05 -3.65
CA TYR A 80 5.52 25.01 -3.00
C TYR A 80 5.53 23.96 -1.88
N PRO A 81 4.92 24.23 -0.71
CA PRO A 81 4.87 23.25 0.38
C PRO A 81 4.24 21.92 -0.08
N GLY A 82 4.96 20.81 0.13
CA GLY A 82 4.47 19.47 -0.24
C GLY A 82 4.63 19.10 -1.72
N LEU A 83 5.34 19.90 -2.53
CA LEU A 83 5.71 19.57 -3.90
C LEU A 83 7.21 19.25 -3.99
N HIS A 84 7.58 18.10 -4.52
CA HIS A 84 8.97 17.75 -4.79
C HIS A 84 9.57 18.64 -5.91
N ILE A 85 10.81 19.08 -5.71
CA ILE A 85 11.53 19.93 -6.67
C ILE A 85 12.49 19.08 -7.49
N PHE A 86 12.33 19.12 -8.82
CA PHE A 86 13.21 18.43 -9.76
C PHE A 86 14.27 19.40 -10.30
N GLN A 87 15.16 19.89 -9.43
CA GLN A 87 16.13 20.96 -9.75
C GLN A 87 17.00 20.67 -10.98
N HIS A 88 17.30 19.39 -11.23
CA HIS A 88 18.09 18.93 -12.38
C HIS A 88 17.24 18.21 -13.44
N GLY A 89 15.94 18.49 -13.47
CA GLY A 89 14.98 17.80 -14.34
C GLY A 89 14.78 16.34 -13.96
N LEU A 90 14.26 15.56 -14.91
CA LEU A 90 13.85 14.17 -14.67
C LEU A 90 14.89 13.14 -15.13
N GLY A 91 15.87 13.54 -15.95
CA GLY A 91 16.81 12.62 -16.59
C GLY A 91 17.76 11.85 -15.65
N ASN A 92 18.09 12.43 -14.49
CA ASN A 92 19.06 11.84 -13.55
C ASN A 92 18.44 10.80 -12.59
N ILE A 93 17.12 10.69 -12.56
CA ILE A 93 16.43 9.86 -11.57
C ILE A 93 16.14 8.48 -12.18
N LYS A 94 16.86 7.45 -11.69
CA LYS A 94 16.73 6.08 -12.20
C LYS A 94 15.34 5.49 -11.99
N ARG A 95 14.69 5.82 -10.88
CA ARG A 95 13.35 5.37 -10.52
C ARG A 95 12.67 6.43 -9.66
N PHE A 96 11.45 6.78 -10.04
CA PHE A 96 10.58 7.63 -9.24
C PHE A 96 9.68 6.78 -8.34
N THR A 97 9.40 7.30 -7.15
CA THR A 97 8.37 6.83 -6.23
C THR A 97 6.98 7.29 -6.70
N ALA A 98 5.92 6.68 -6.15
CA ALA A 98 4.55 7.10 -6.45
C ALA A 98 4.30 8.57 -6.10
N SER A 99 4.82 9.03 -4.95
CA SER A 99 4.71 10.44 -4.53
C SER A 99 5.38 11.39 -5.51
N GLU A 100 6.57 11.06 -6.02
CA GLU A 100 7.25 11.89 -7.01
C GLU A 100 6.46 11.93 -8.33
N TYR A 101 5.87 10.81 -8.77
CA TYR A 101 5.00 10.82 -9.94
C TYR A 101 3.78 11.72 -9.76
N ARG A 102 3.14 11.72 -8.59
CA ARG A 102 2.01 12.63 -8.30
C ARG A 102 2.41 14.09 -8.44
N ASP A 103 3.59 14.44 -7.97
CA ASP A 103 4.10 15.80 -8.08
C ASP A 103 4.47 16.16 -9.51
N ILE A 104 5.01 15.22 -10.29
CA ILE A 104 5.22 15.40 -11.73
C ILE A 104 3.89 15.61 -12.45
N ILE A 105 2.85 14.82 -12.16
CA ILE A 105 1.51 14.95 -12.79
C ILE A 105 0.97 16.38 -12.64
N LYS A 106 1.08 16.96 -11.43
CA LYS A 106 0.61 18.32 -11.13
C LYS A 106 1.25 19.39 -12.01
N VAL A 107 2.53 19.24 -12.36
CA VAL A 107 3.31 20.31 -13.02
C VAL A 107 3.73 19.99 -14.46
N ALA A 108 3.54 18.75 -14.92
CA ALA A 108 4.01 18.29 -16.22
C ALA A 108 3.44 19.09 -17.39
N ILE A 109 2.17 19.50 -17.31
CA ILE A 109 1.53 20.29 -18.37
C ILE A 109 2.29 21.59 -18.66
N PHE A 110 2.72 22.32 -17.62
CA PHE A 110 3.47 23.56 -17.75
C PHE A 110 4.89 23.33 -18.30
N CYS A 111 5.44 22.14 -18.07
CA CYS A 111 6.76 21.78 -18.57
C CYS A 111 6.70 21.36 -20.04
N VAL A 112 5.59 20.79 -20.49
CA VAL A 112 5.39 20.24 -21.84
C VAL A 112 4.83 21.27 -22.82
N ASP A 113 3.96 22.17 -22.37
CA ASP A 113 3.27 23.13 -23.24
C ASP A 113 4.23 24.03 -24.03
N GLY A 114 4.06 24.08 -25.35
CA GLY A 114 4.90 24.90 -26.22
C GLY A 114 6.34 24.40 -26.40
N LEU A 115 6.67 23.15 -26.02
CA LEU A 115 8.00 22.57 -26.28
C LEU A 115 8.26 22.33 -27.77
N LEU A 116 7.21 21.96 -28.51
CA LEU A 116 7.28 21.59 -29.91
C LEU A 116 6.65 22.64 -30.81
N LYS A 117 6.13 23.74 -30.26
CA LYS A 117 5.44 24.80 -31.01
C LYS A 117 6.24 25.37 -32.18
N GLU A 118 7.56 25.48 -32.05
CA GLU A 118 8.45 25.95 -33.12
C GLU A 118 8.72 24.89 -34.20
N ILE A 119 8.46 23.62 -33.91
CA ILE A 119 8.71 22.46 -34.78
C ILE A 119 7.41 22.03 -35.48
N ASP A 120 6.38 21.75 -34.70
CA ASP A 120 5.05 21.35 -35.17
C ASP A 120 4.00 21.80 -34.15
N VAL A 121 3.24 22.84 -34.53
CA VAL A 121 2.18 23.44 -33.71
C VAL A 121 1.04 22.45 -33.43
N ASN A 122 0.74 21.55 -34.37
CA ASN A 122 -0.33 20.58 -34.18
C ASN A 122 0.10 19.48 -33.23
N LEU A 123 1.31 18.95 -33.39
CA LEU A 123 1.89 17.96 -32.47
C LEU A 123 2.04 18.53 -31.05
N ASP A 124 2.46 19.78 -30.91
CA ASP A 124 2.54 20.46 -29.61
C ASP A 124 1.18 20.51 -28.93
N LYS A 125 0.12 20.93 -29.64
CA LYS A 125 -1.25 20.94 -29.13
C LYS A 125 -1.73 19.55 -28.73
N GLN A 126 -1.49 18.54 -29.56
CA GLN A 126 -1.88 17.16 -29.29
C GLN A 126 -1.16 16.62 -28.03
N LEU A 127 0.14 16.89 -27.92
CA LEU A 127 0.94 16.49 -26.76
C LEU A 127 0.48 17.20 -25.49
N THR A 128 0.25 18.52 -25.52
CA THR A 128 -0.31 19.25 -24.37
C THR A 128 -1.69 18.71 -23.98
N ASN A 129 -2.55 18.47 -24.97
CA ASN A 129 -3.89 17.92 -24.74
C ASN A 129 -3.83 16.53 -24.09
N LEU A 130 -2.86 15.69 -24.44
CA LEU A 130 -2.66 14.39 -23.79
C LEU A 130 -2.43 14.52 -22.26
N PHE A 131 -1.67 15.53 -21.82
CA PHE A 131 -1.48 15.80 -20.39
C PHE A 131 -2.73 16.42 -19.73
N VAL A 132 -3.49 17.25 -20.45
CA VAL A 132 -4.79 17.75 -19.98
C VAL A 132 -5.78 16.61 -19.75
N LEU A 133 -5.93 15.73 -20.75
CA LEU A 133 -6.80 14.55 -20.66
C LEU A 133 -6.39 13.64 -19.52
N TRP A 134 -5.07 13.41 -19.33
CA TRP A 134 -4.56 12.67 -18.19
C TRP A 134 -4.98 13.31 -16.86
N ASN A 135 -4.79 14.62 -16.70
CA ASN A 135 -5.13 15.33 -15.46
C ASN A 135 -6.63 15.27 -15.16
N ASN A 136 -7.48 15.47 -16.16
CA ASN A 136 -8.94 15.35 -16.00
C ASN A 136 -9.32 13.93 -15.57
N MET A 137 -8.81 12.92 -16.25
CA MET A 137 -9.02 11.51 -15.89
C MET A 137 -8.49 11.20 -14.49
N TYR A 138 -7.34 11.74 -14.11
CA TYR A 138 -6.71 11.52 -12.81
C TYR A 138 -7.50 12.16 -11.66
N ILE A 139 -8.04 13.35 -11.86
CA ILE A 139 -8.98 13.98 -10.92
C ILE A 139 -10.22 13.11 -10.79
N LEU A 140 -10.76 12.63 -11.90
CA LEU A 140 -11.92 11.74 -11.86
C LEU A 140 -11.65 10.38 -11.18
N SER A 141 -10.40 9.93 -11.13
CA SER A 141 -10.07 8.70 -10.41
C SER A 141 -10.15 8.82 -8.88
N GLN A 142 -10.32 10.04 -8.34
CA GLN A 142 -10.27 10.33 -6.91
C GLN A 142 -11.64 10.49 -6.24
N GLU A 143 -12.74 10.35 -6.98
CA GLU A 143 -14.09 10.45 -6.41
C GLU A 143 -14.33 9.39 -5.34
N GLU A 144 -14.85 9.84 -4.20
CA GLU A 144 -15.11 9.01 -3.03
C GLU A 144 -16.53 8.44 -3.06
N ASN A 145 -17.47 9.10 -3.73
CA ASN A 145 -18.87 8.68 -3.81
C ASN A 145 -19.36 8.62 -5.27
N PRO A 146 -18.83 7.70 -6.09
CA PRO A 146 -19.13 7.64 -7.52
C PRO A 146 -20.59 7.21 -7.78
N THR A 147 -21.34 8.05 -8.49
CA THR A 147 -22.68 7.72 -9.02
C THR A 147 -22.58 7.00 -10.38
N GLU A 148 -23.66 6.41 -10.89
CA GLU A 148 -23.62 5.80 -12.24
C GLU A 148 -23.32 6.83 -13.34
N LEU A 149 -23.86 8.05 -13.24
CA LEU A 149 -23.52 9.14 -14.18
C LEU A 149 -22.02 9.47 -14.13
N TYR A 150 -21.46 9.48 -12.92
CA TYR A 150 -20.03 9.68 -12.72
C TYR A 150 -19.20 8.56 -13.36
N ILE A 151 -19.60 7.29 -13.20
CA ILE A 151 -18.92 6.15 -13.80
C ILE A 151 -18.92 6.28 -15.33
N GLU A 152 -20.02 6.72 -15.94
CA GLU A 152 -20.10 6.98 -17.38
C GLU A 152 -19.19 8.12 -17.84
N GLU A 153 -19.13 9.22 -17.10
CA GLU A 153 -18.21 10.34 -17.36
C GLU A 153 -16.76 9.88 -17.26
N PHE A 154 -16.43 9.17 -16.19
CA PHE A 154 -15.08 8.66 -15.98
C PHE A 154 -14.70 7.67 -17.08
N LYS A 155 -15.60 6.78 -17.50
CA LYS A 155 -15.38 5.86 -18.63
C LYS A 155 -15.06 6.63 -19.92
N LYS A 156 -15.82 7.68 -20.25
CA LYS A 156 -15.56 8.53 -21.42
C LYS A 156 -14.18 9.17 -21.34
N SER A 157 -13.85 9.75 -20.17
CA SER A 157 -12.54 10.36 -19.93
C SER A 157 -11.38 9.37 -20.15
N ARG A 158 -11.48 8.15 -19.62
CA ARG A 158 -10.48 7.08 -19.83
C ARG A 158 -10.34 6.70 -21.30
N ILE A 159 -11.45 6.58 -22.04
CA ILE A 159 -11.42 6.24 -23.48
C ILE A 159 -10.79 7.36 -24.30
N TYR A 160 -11.19 8.62 -24.07
CA TYR A 160 -10.60 9.77 -24.79
C TYR A 160 -9.11 9.88 -24.56
N TRP A 161 -8.67 9.78 -23.29
CA TRP A 161 -7.25 9.77 -22.98
C TRP A 161 -6.53 8.62 -23.68
N ALA A 162 -7.07 7.39 -23.62
CA ALA A 162 -6.43 6.22 -24.20
C ALA A 162 -6.32 6.31 -25.73
N HIS A 163 -7.31 6.88 -26.40
CA HIS A 163 -7.27 7.11 -27.84
C HIS A 163 -6.09 8.03 -28.21
N GLU A 164 -5.96 9.19 -27.55
CA GLU A 164 -4.84 10.12 -27.80
C GLU A 164 -3.49 9.51 -27.40
N PHE A 165 -3.45 8.78 -26.28
CA PHE A 165 -2.25 8.09 -25.82
C PHE A 165 -1.75 7.07 -26.84
N ILE A 166 -2.66 6.26 -27.39
CA ILE A 166 -2.33 5.27 -28.42
C ILE A 166 -1.90 5.97 -29.71
N HIS A 167 -2.71 6.90 -30.19
CA HIS A 167 -2.45 7.62 -31.44
C HIS A 167 -1.07 8.31 -31.45
N LEU A 168 -0.69 8.97 -30.36
CA LEU A 168 0.56 9.74 -30.29
C LEU A 168 1.78 8.89 -29.92
N LEU A 169 1.62 7.90 -29.04
CA LEU A 169 2.76 7.28 -28.35
C LEU A 169 2.98 5.81 -28.68
N GLN A 170 2.12 5.16 -29.48
CA GLN A 170 2.23 3.74 -29.79
C GLN A 170 3.60 3.35 -30.38
N GLN A 171 4.12 4.16 -31.31
CA GLN A 171 5.42 3.90 -31.96
C GLN A 171 6.60 3.81 -30.99
N PHE A 172 6.49 4.36 -29.77
CA PHE A 172 7.57 4.35 -28.78
C PHE A 172 7.49 3.15 -27.82
N SER A 173 6.44 2.34 -27.94
CA SER A 173 6.20 1.17 -27.13
C SER A 173 6.86 -0.07 -27.76
N PRO A 174 7.77 -0.75 -27.05
CA PRO A 174 8.34 -2.01 -27.55
C PRO A 174 7.30 -3.14 -27.72
N SER A 175 6.14 -3.00 -27.09
CA SER A 175 5.06 -3.99 -27.06
C SER A 175 3.82 -3.53 -27.81
N ASP A 176 3.91 -2.49 -28.65
CA ASP A 176 2.76 -1.87 -29.34
C ASP A 176 1.61 -1.49 -28.42
N LEU A 177 1.92 -1.04 -27.20
CA LEU A 177 0.96 -0.73 -26.13
C LEU A 177 0.10 -1.91 -25.66
N ARG A 178 0.57 -3.15 -25.82
CA ARG A 178 0.05 -4.35 -25.14
C ARG A 178 0.32 -4.33 -23.64
N LEU A 179 -0.25 -3.34 -22.95
CA LEU A 179 -0.05 -3.09 -21.53
C LEU A 179 -1.23 -3.67 -20.74
N PRO A 180 -1.03 -4.68 -19.87
CA PRO A 180 -2.09 -5.23 -19.04
C PRO A 180 -2.78 -4.15 -18.17
N LYS A 181 -2.01 -3.16 -17.72
CA LYS A 181 -2.55 -2.00 -16.97
C LYS A 181 -3.50 -1.15 -17.79
N LEU A 182 -3.23 -0.96 -19.09
CA LEU A 182 -4.10 -0.19 -19.99
C LEU A 182 -5.42 -0.92 -20.20
N HIS A 183 -5.33 -2.23 -20.45
CA HIS A 183 -6.50 -3.10 -20.55
C HIS A 183 -7.34 -3.05 -19.26
N SER A 184 -6.71 -3.27 -18.10
CA SER A 184 -7.38 -3.24 -16.81
C SER A 184 -8.06 -1.91 -16.55
N TRP A 185 -7.38 -0.80 -16.83
CA TRP A 185 -7.87 0.55 -16.67
C TRP A 185 -9.09 0.87 -17.54
N LEU A 186 -9.12 0.37 -18.77
CA LEU A 186 -10.23 0.64 -19.69
C LEU A 186 -11.47 -0.20 -19.39
N TYR A 187 -11.29 -1.48 -19.04
CA TYR A 187 -12.39 -2.45 -19.04
C TYR A 187 -12.86 -2.92 -17.66
N HIS A 188 -12.01 -2.88 -16.64
CA HIS A 188 -12.34 -3.44 -15.32
C HIS A 188 -12.66 -2.39 -14.26
N ILE A 189 -12.34 -1.11 -14.50
CA ILE A 189 -12.58 -0.03 -13.53
C ILE A 189 -14.07 0.17 -13.25
N ASP A 190 -14.93 0.15 -14.27
CA ASP A 190 -16.37 0.37 -14.05
C ASP A 190 -17.00 -0.75 -13.21
N HIS A 191 -16.56 -1.99 -13.39
CA HIS A 191 -17.00 -3.12 -12.58
C HIS A 191 -16.47 -3.01 -11.16
N THR A 192 -15.19 -2.67 -11.03
CA THR A 192 -14.51 -2.48 -9.75
C THR A 192 -15.22 -1.44 -8.88
N ILE A 193 -15.57 -0.29 -9.48
CA ILE A 193 -16.23 0.79 -8.74
C ILE A 193 -17.61 0.35 -8.25
N ARG A 194 -18.37 -0.40 -9.05
CA ARG A 194 -19.69 -0.89 -8.66
C ARG A 194 -19.66 -1.94 -7.57
N GLU A 195 -18.66 -2.83 -7.60
CA GLU A 195 -18.58 -3.97 -6.69
C GLU A 195 -17.89 -3.60 -5.37
N PHE A 196 -16.81 -2.81 -5.43
CA PHE A 196 -15.94 -2.55 -4.28
C PHE A 196 -15.94 -1.08 -3.83
N GLY A 197 -16.64 -0.20 -4.54
CA GLY A 197 -16.68 1.23 -4.24
C GLY A 197 -15.49 2.02 -4.83
N PRO A 198 -15.20 3.22 -4.32
CA PRO A 198 -14.23 4.14 -4.90
C PRO A 198 -12.81 3.56 -4.95
N LEU A 199 -12.05 3.90 -6.01
CA LEU A 199 -10.68 3.39 -6.23
C LEU A 199 -9.71 3.77 -5.10
N ASN A 200 -9.97 4.86 -4.37
CA ASN A 200 -9.14 5.27 -3.24
C ASN A 200 -9.22 4.26 -2.07
N GLY A 201 -10.36 3.62 -1.86
CA GLY A 201 -10.53 2.58 -0.82
C GLY A 201 -9.74 1.30 -1.12
N LEU A 202 -9.32 1.11 -2.37
CA LEU A 202 -8.60 -0.06 -2.86
C LEU A 202 -7.09 0.16 -2.94
N CYS A 203 -6.60 1.31 -2.46
CA CYS A 203 -5.19 1.62 -2.54
C CYS A 203 -4.34 0.72 -1.64
N THR A 204 -3.27 0.15 -2.20
CA THR A 204 -2.33 -0.72 -1.48
C THR A 204 -1.26 0.05 -0.71
N GLU A 205 -1.24 1.38 -0.76
CA GLU A 205 -0.26 2.25 -0.07
C GLU A 205 -0.15 1.95 1.42
N THR A 206 -1.28 1.75 2.10
CA THR A 206 -1.32 1.41 3.53
C THR A 206 -0.60 0.10 3.78
N TYR A 207 -0.95 -0.94 3.02
CA TYR A 207 -0.32 -2.26 3.14
C TYR A 207 1.16 -2.23 2.77
N GLU A 208 1.57 -1.50 1.73
CA GLU A 208 2.97 -1.33 1.36
C GLU A 208 3.77 -0.61 2.43
N SER A 209 3.19 0.41 3.07
CA SER A 209 3.80 1.15 4.17
C SER A 209 3.99 0.27 5.40
N LEU A 210 2.96 -0.50 5.77
CA LEU A 210 3.04 -1.48 6.85
C LEU A 210 4.08 -2.56 6.54
N HIS A 211 4.07 -3.12 5.34
CA HIS A 211 5.03 -4.14 4.92
C HIS A 211 6.48 -3.62 4.89
N LYS A 212 6.70 -2.35 4.51
CA LYS A 212 8.01 -1.70 4.59
C LYS A 212 8.51 -1.66 6.04
N TYR A 213 7.62 -1.32 6.97
CA TYR A 213 7.97 -1.12 8.37
C TYR A 213 8.13 -2.44 9.14
N TYR A 214 7.10 -3.28 9.15
CA TYR A 214 7.07 -4.50 9.95
C TYR A 214 7.86 -5.65 9.31
N VAL A 215 7.80 -5.80 7.99
CA VAL A 215 8.46 -6.94 7.33
C VAL A 215 9.84 -6.58 6.81
N LYS A 216 9.96 -5.60 5.90
CA LYS A 216 11.24 -5.32 5.21
C LYS A 216 12.32 -4.81 6.16
N ALA A 217 11.98 -3.92 7.10
CA ALA A 217 12.98 -3.38 8.02
C ALA A 217 13.50 -4.46 8.98
N SER A 218 12.61 -5.25 9.58
CA SER A 218 12.98 -6.36 10.45
C SER A 218 13.70 -7.48 9.71
N TYR A 219 13.31 -7.78 8.47
CA TYR A 219 14.02 -8.74 7.61
C TYR A 219 15.45 -8.28 7.31
N ARG A 220 15.65 -7.00 6.98
CA ARG A 220 17.00 -6.43 6.72
C ARG A 220 17.89 -6.44 7.96
N ARG A 221 17.31 -6.29 9.16
CA ARG A 221 18.02 -6.39 10.45
C ARG A 221 18.33 -7.84 10.85
N SER A 222 17.65 -8.82 10.27
CA SER A 222 17.84 -10.23 10.58
C SER A 222 19.16 -10.78 10.02
N ASN A 223 19.69 -11.82 10.66
CA ASN A 223 20.84 -12.57 10.13
C ASN A 223 20.41 -13.67 9.12
N LYS A 224 19.11 -13.70 8.76
CA LYS A 224 18.47 -14.64 7.83
C LYS A 224 18.45 -16.11 8.27
N ARG A 225 18.79 -16.43 9.52
CA ARG A 225 18.58 -17.75 10.13
C ARG A 225 17.32 -17.71 10.99
N ASN A 226 16.45 -18.73 10.93
CA ASN A 226 15.19 -18.77 11.68
C ASN A 226 14.36 -17.47 11.58
N ILE A 227 14.18 -16.99 10.34
CA ILE A 227 13.67 -15.65 9.99
C ILE A 227 12.40 -15.28 10.74
N ASN A 228 11.42 -16.18 10.82
CA ASN A 228 10.11 -15.90 11.44
C ASN A 228 10.25 -15.49 12.91
N SER A 229 11.09 -16.18 13.69
CA SER A 229 11.34 -15.85 15.09
C SER A 229 12.01 -14.48 15.26
N GLN A 230 12.92 -14.14 14.35
CA GLN A 230 13.63 -12.86 14.38
C GLN A 230 12.74 -11.69 13.96
N LEU A 231 11.85 -11.87 12.98
CA LEU A 231 10.89 -10.85 12.59
C LEU A 231 10.01 -10.46 13.77
N LEU A 232 9.38 -11.45 14.41
CA LEU A 232 8.52 -11.24 15.56
C LEU A 232 9.25 -10.59 16.73
N LYS A 233 10.46 -11.07 17.06
CA LYS A 233 11.27 -10.51 18.16
C LYS A 233 11.70 -9.07 17.88
N ASN A 234 12.10 -8.76 16.65
CA ASN A 234 12.51 -7.42 16.25
C ASN A 234 11.33 -6.43 16.26
N ASP A 235 10.15 -6.85 15.83
CA ASP A 235 8.95 -5.99 15.82
C ASP A 235 8.49 -5.66 17.24
N ILE A 236 8.44 -6.66 18.12
CA ILE A 236 8.10 -6.49 19.54
C ILE A 236 9.11 -5.59 20.24
N THR A 237 10.41 -5.79 19.99
CA THR A 237 11.46 -4.94 20.55
C THR A 237 11.31 -3.49 20.08
N THR A 238 11.04 -3.26 18.79
CA THR A 238 10.81 -1.91 18.27
C THR A 238 9.58 -1.27 18.90
N PHE A 239 8.46 -2.00 19.01
CA PHE A 239 7.23 -1.51 19.64
C PHE A 239 7.48 -1.06 21.09
N ILE A 240 8.17 -1.89 21.88
CA ILE A 240 8.49 -1.60 23.28
C ILE A 240 9.40 -0.36 23.39
N GLN A 241 10.40 -0.24 22.52
CA GLN A 241 11.27 0.96 22.47
C GLN A 241 10.47 2.23 22.14
N GLN A 242 9.56 2.17 21.18
CA GLN A 242 8.69 3.29 20.83
C GLN A 242 7.75 3.68 21.96
N PHE A 243 7.21 2.69 22.66
CA PHE A 243 6.38 2.90 23.83
C PHE A 243 7.14 3.59 24.97
N HIS A 244 8.36 3.14 25.28
CA HIS A 244 9.20 3.78 26.30
C HIS A 244 9.64 5.20 25.93
N SER A 245 9.78 5.49 24.63
CA SER A 245 10.18 6.80 24.12
C SER A 245 9.00 7.78 23.95
N ASN A 246 7.76 7.35 24.25
CA ASN A 246 6.58 8.19 24.08
C ASN A 246 6.33 9.01 25.35
N ASP A 247 6.70 10.29 25.34
CA ASP A 247 6.56 11.23 26.46
C ASP A 247 5.11 11.44 26.94
N LYS A 248 4.11 10.99 26.17
CA LYS A 248 2.70 11.01 26.58
C LYS A 248 2.33 9.87 27.54
N VAL A 249 3.18 8.85 27.68
CA VAL A 249 2.99 7.71 28.57
C VAL A 249 3.75 7.98 29.87
N ASN A 250 3.05 8.54 30.86
CA ASN A 250 3.64 9.03 32.11
C ASN A 250 3.35 8.16 33.34
N SER A 251 2.96 6.90 33.15
CA SER A 251 2.81 5.92 34.24
C SER A 251 4.02 4.99 34.28
N ASP A 252 4.72 5.00 35.40
CA ASP A 252 5.88 4.14 35.65
C ASP A 252 5.46 2.67 35.77
N GLU A 253 4.24 2.41 36.25
CA GLU A 253 3.64 1.07 36.33
C GLU A 253 3.42 0.48 34.94
N LEU A 254 2.94 1.28 33.99
CA LEU A 254 2.70 0.86 32.61
C LEU A 254 4.03 0.56 31.89
N LYS A 255 5.07 1.35 32.16
CA LYS A 255 6.43 1.08 31.66
C LYS A 255 6.98 -0.21 32.26
N LEU A 256 6.83 -0.43 33.57
CA LEU A 256 7.26 -1.65 34.25
C LEU A 256 6.52 -2.89 33.73
N GLY A 257 5.21 -2.79 33.50
CA GLY A 257 4.40 -3.85 32.91
C GLY A 257 4.88 -4.25 31.50
N MET A 258 5.26 -3.28 30.65
CA MET A 258 5.82 -3.57 29.33
C MET A 258 7.21 -4.21 29.38
N TYR A 259 8.05 -3.85 30.36
CA TYR A 259 9.32 -4.55 30.59
C TYR A 259 9.08 -6.02 30.92
N HIS A 260 8.17 -6.33 31.86
CA HIS A 260 7.85 -7.72 32.20
C HIS A 260 7.19 -8.48 31.05
N LEU A 261 6.32 -7.83 30.26
CA LEU A 261 5.74 -8.44 29.06
C LEU A 261 6.84 -8.88 28.08
N LYS A 262 7.87 -8.04 27.89
CA LYS A 262 9.02 -8.38 27.03
C LYS A 262 9.69 -9.67 27.47
N ASP A 263 10.03 -9.77 28.76
CA ASP A 263 10.77 -10.89 29.31
C ASP A 263 9.94 -12.18 29.25
N CYS A 264 8.65 -12.10 29.58
CA CYS A 264 7.71 -13.20 29.45
C CYS A 264 7.60 -13.69 28.00
N LEU A 265 7.54 -12.76 27.04
CA LEU A 265 7.39 -13.09 25.63
C LEU A 265 8.69 -13.66 25.04
N ASP A 266 9.86 -13.15 25.47
CA ASP A 266 11.17 -13.71 25.14
C ASP A 266 11.33 -15.15 25.67
N LEU A 267 10.91 -15.41 26.91
CA LEU A 267 10.89 -16.76 27.48
C LEU A 267 9.95 -17.69 26.69
N TRP A 268 8.74 -17.22 26.40
CA TRP A 268 7.75 -17.99 25.65
C TRP A 268 8.19 -18.29 24.21
N LEU A 269 8.78 -17.33 23.49
CA LEU A 269 9.31 -17.55 22.14
C LEU A 269 10.47 -18.55 22.13
N ASN A 270 11.32 -18.52 23.16
CA ASN A 270 12.38 -19.52 23.32
C ASN A 270 11.79 -20.92 23.54
N GLU A 271 10.76 -21.06 24.39
CA GLU A 271 10.08 -22.35 24.62
C GLU A 271 9.33 -22.84 23.37
N ILE A 272 8.60 -21.97 22.66
CA ILE A 272 7.97 -22.33 21.39
C ILE A 272 9.02 -22.73 20.34
N SER A 273 10.16 -22.03 20.24
CA SER A 273 11.21 -22.41 19.30
C SER A 273 11.80 -23.80 19.59
N LYS A 274 11.86 -24.20 20.87
CA LYS A 274 12.27 -25.55 21.28
C LYS A 274 11.21 -26.60 20.93
N LEU A 275 9.93 -26.27 21.11
CA LEU A 275 8.81 -27.14 20.71
C LEU A 275 8.72 -27.30 19.19
N LEU A 276 8.99 -26.24 18.42
CA LEU A 276 8.97 -26.22 16.95
C LEU A 276 10.18 -26.93 16.30
N ASN A 277 11.26 -27.18 17.03
CA ASN A 277 12.37 -28.04 16.57
C ASN A 277 11.98 -29.53 16.54
N ILE A 278 10.76 -29.88 16.96
CA ILE A 278 10.17 -31.20 16.76
C ILE A 278 9.40 -31.14 15.44
N ASN A 279 9.96 -31.77 14.39
CA ASN A 279 9.46 -31.92 13.02
C ASN A 279 7.93 -31.80 12.82
N THR A 280 7.40 -30.59 12.75
CA THR A 280 6.08 -30.34 12.18
C THR A 280 6.15 -29.09 11.33
N GLU A 281 6.00 -29.27 10.02
CA GLU A 281 5.59 -28.22 9.10
C GLU A 281 4.27 -27.67 9.60
N PHE A 282 4.24 -26.43 10.08
CA PHE A 282 2.97 -25.75 10.37
C PHE A 282 2.76 -24.58 9.43
N GLU A 283 1.79 -24.78 8.54
CA GLU A 283 0.90 -23.74 8.07
C GLU A 283 0.42 -22.92 9.28
N THR A 284 0.77 -21.63 9.29
CA THR A 284 0.07 -20.54 10.00
C THR A 284 -0.63 -20.90 11.32
N LEU A 285 0.14 -21.09 12.41
CA LEU A 285 -0.39 -20.95 13.76
C LEU A 285 -0.89 -19.51 13.95
N SER A 286 -2.21 -19.35 13.92
CA SER A 286 -2.89 -18.07 14.14
C SER A 286 -2.98 -17.83 15.63
N ILE A 287 -1.92 -17.30 16.24
CA ILE A 287 -1.90 -17.01 17.67
C ILE A 287 -2.78 -15.79 17.93
N ILE A 288 -3.88 -15.98 18.67
CA ILE A 288 -4.76 -14.89 19.09
C ILE A 288 -4.43 -14.56 20.56
N ILE A 289 -4.05 -13.30 20.79
CA ILE A 289 -3.79 -12.76 22.14
C ILE A 289 -4.98 -11.88 22.52
N GLU A 290 -5.72 -12.30 23.54
CA GLU A 290 -6.83 -11.52 24.11
C GLU A 290 -6.37 -10.90 25.44
N ILE A 291 -6.45 -9.57 25.54
CA ILE A 291 -6.15 -8.83 26.76
C ILE A 291 -7.48 -8.46 27.43
N TYR A 292 -7.65 -8.83 28.69
CA TYR A 292 -8.87 -8.56 29.44
C TYR A 292 -8.63 -7.55 30.56
N ASN A 293 -9.63 -6.70 30.79
CA ASN A 293 -9.66 -5.82 31.96
C ASN A 293 -10.09 -6.59 33.23
N ALA A 294 -10.91 -7.62 33.06
CA ALA A 294 -11.34 -8.52 34.13
C ALA A 294 -11.71 -9.90 33.57
N VAL A 295 -11.49 -10.94 34.35
CA VAL A 295 -11.86 -12.33 34.03
C VAL A 295 -12.67 -12.92 35.17
N LYS A 296 -13.76 -13.62 34.84
CA LYS A 296 -14.54 -14.38 35.81
C LYS A 296 -13.96 -15.78 35.97
N LEU A 297 -13.63 -16.15 37.21
CA LEU A 297 -13.14 -17.47 37.58
C LEU A 297 -14.28 -18.49 37.63
N THR A 298 -13.92 -19.77 37.56
CA THR A 298 -14.87 -20.89 37.62
C THR A 298 -15.64 -20.97 38.94
N ASN A 299 -15.07 -20.46 40.03
CA ASN A 299 -15.71 -20.36 41.34
C ASN A 299 -16.70 -19.17 41.44
N GLY A 300 -16.81 -18.34 40.39
CA GLY A 300 -17.71 -17.19 40.33
C GLY A 300 -17.05 -15.84 40.63
N ASP A 301 -15.83 -15.83 41.17
CA ASP A 301 -15.11 -14.62 41.54
C ASP A 301 -14.55 -13.87 40.32
N TRP A 302 -14.18 -12.60 40.51
CA TRP A 302 -13.59 -11.77 39.46
C TRP A 302 -12.13 -11.41 39.79
N VAL A 303 -11.26 -11.62 38.81
CA VAL A 303 -9.89 -11.11 38.81
C VAL A 303 -9.84 -9.89 37.91
N ARG A 304 -9.36 -8.75 38.43
CA ARG A 304 -9.35 -7.45 37.75
C ARG A 304 -7.93 -6.92 37.60
N ALA A 305 -7.63 -6.35 36.43
CA ALA A 305 -6.34 -5.75 36.09
C ALA A 305 -6.36 -4.21 35.98
N THR A 306 -7.53 -3.59 36.19
CA THR A 306 -7.70 -2.14 36.04
C THR A 306 -8.28 -1.50 37.31
N GLU A 307 -7.74 -0.35 37.70
CA GLU A 307 -8.13 0.37 38.92
C GLU A 307 -9.59 0.87 38.89
N LYS A 308 -10.19 1.13 37.72
CA LYS A 308 -11.54 1.71 37.61
C LYS A 308 -12.54 0.73 37.00
N PHE A 309 -13.50 0.28 37.80
CA PHE A 309 -14.70 -0.40 37.33
C PHE A 309 -15.92 0.37 37.81
N ASN A 310 -16.81 0.80 36.91
CA ASN A 310 -17.96 1.67 37.23
C ASN A 310 -17.61 2.90 38.09
N ASN A 311 -16.51 3.60 37.74
CA ASN A 311 -16.03 4.80 38.44
C ASN A 311 -15.64 4.62 39.92
N GLN A 312 -15.45 3.39 40.40
CA GLN A 312 -14.90 3.13 41.74
C GLN A 312 -13.52 2.48 41.64
N LYS A 313 -12.63 2.80 42.60
CA LYS A 313 -11.30 2.19 42.72
C LYS A 313 -11.41 0.80 43.32
N GLU A 314 -11.18 -0.24 42.52
CA GLU A 314 -11.23 -1.63 43.00
C GLU A 314 -10.13 -2.47 42.32
N TYR A 315 -9.06 -2.77 43.07
CA TYR A 315 -8.07 -3.77 42.68
C TYR A 315 -8.46 -5.13 43.28
N SER A 316 -8.37 -6.20 42.50
CA SER A 316 -8.44 -7.55 43.06
C SER A 316 -7.13 -7.86 43.77
N ASN A 317 -7.09 -7.80 45.10
CA ASN A 317 -6.02 -8.41 45.88
C ASN A 317 -6.20 -9.94 45.78
N VAL A 318 -5.45 -10.61 44.91
CA VAL A 318 -5.52 -12.06 44.74
C VAL A 318 -4.31 -12.69 45.39
N ALA A 319 -4.55 -13.70 46.23
CA ALA A 319 -3.49 -14.57 46.72
C ALA A 319 -3.15 -15.55 45.60
N ILE A 320 -1.96 -15.43 45.02
CA ILE A 320 -1.49 -16.32 43.96
C ILE A 320 -0.60 -17.37 44.61
N GLN A 321 -0.97 -18.63 44.45
CA GLN A 321 -0.12 -19.74 44.86
C GLN A 321 1.02 -19.86 43.84
N TRP A 322 2.20 -19.34 44.22
CA TRP A 322 3.36 -19.33 43.37
C TRP A 322 4.24 -20.54 43.72
N LYS A 323 4.53 -21.38 42.72
CA LYS A 323 5.48 -22.47 42.89
C LYS A 323 6.85 -22.03 42.40
N ILE A 324 7.71 -21.56 43.31
CA ILE A 324 9.13 -21.35 43.04
C ILE A 324 9.84 -22.58 43.61
N SER A 325 10.34 -23.46 42.74
CA SER A 325 10.96 -24.74 43.11
C SER A 325 10.00 -25.75 43.76
N SER A 326 10.51 -26.67 44.59
CA SER A 326 9.74 -27.71 45.26
C SER A 326 8.83 -27.18 46.38
N GLU A 327 8.96 -25.91 46.75
CA GLU A 327 8.14 -25.25 47.75
C GLU A 327 7.03 -24.41 47.11
N ILE A 328 5.87 -24.39 47.77
CA ILE A 328 4.72 -23.62 47.33
C ILE A 328 4.52 -22.49 48.33
N GLU A 329 4.64 -21.26 47.85
CA GLU A 329 4.47 -20.06 48.67
C GLU A 329 3.25 -19.26 48.22
N LEU A 330 2.53 -18.68 49.18
CA LEU A 330 1.39 -17.80 48.92
C LEU A 330 1.91 -16.37 48.84
N VAL A 331 1.85 -15.80 47.63
CA VAL A 331 2.30 -14.42 47.39
C VAL A 331 1.07 -13.55 47.15
N PHE A 332 1.00 -12.43 47.87
CA PHE A 332 -0.01 -11.40 47.64
C PHE A 332 0.56 -10.35 46.68
N GLY A 333 -0.12 -10.10 45.57
CA GLY A 333 0.36 -9.17 44.55
C GLY A 333 -0.77 -8.43 43.83
N GLN A 334 -0.43 -7.27 43.26
CA GLN A 334 -1.33 -6.55 42.37
C GLN A 334 -1.27 -7.17 40.97
N ILE A 335 -2.43 -7.39 40.36
CA ILE A 335 -2.55 -7.90 39.00
C ILE A 335 -2.59 -6.71 38.05
N TYR A 336 -1.56 -6.57 37.22
CA TYR A 336 -1.43 -5.45 36.28
C TYR A 336 -1.99 -5.74 34.88
N GLN A 337 -2.09 -7.01 34.49
CA GLN A 337 -2.55 -7.40 33.15
C GLN A 337 -3.07 -8.84 33.14
N LEU A 338 -4.16 -9.09 32.40
CA LEU A 338 -4.68 -10.44 32.14
C LEU A 338 -4.58 -10.73 30.64
N VAL A 339 -3.96 -11.84 30.28
CA VAL A 339 -3.73 -12.24 28.89
C VAL A 339 -4.16 -13.68 28.70
N ARG A 340 -4.99 -13.94 27.69
CA ARG A 340 -5.28 -15.29 27.20
C ARG A 340 -4.62 -15.48 25.83
N ILE A 341 -3.90 -16.58 25.71
CA ILE A 341 -3.30 -17.02 24.47
C ILE A 341 -4.15 -18.18 23.96
N ILE A 342 -4.74 -18.02 22.77
CA ILE A 342 -5.48 -19.07 22.08
C ILE A 342 -4.57 -19.57 20.95
N LEU A 343 -4.30 -20.87 20.95
CA LEU A 343 -3.51 -21.59 19.95
C LEU A 343 -4.43 -22.26 18.91
#